data_AF-A0A7X0CPM5-F1
#
_entry.id   AF-A0A7X0CPM5-F1
#
_cell.length_a   1.000
_cell.length_b   1.000
_cell.length_c   1.000
_cell.angle_alpha   90.00
_cell.angle_beta   90.00
_cell.angle_gamma   90.00
#
_symmetry.space_group_name_H-M   'P 1'
#
loop_
_entity.id
_entity.type
_entity.pdbx_description
1 polymer ?
#
loop_
_entity_poly.entity_id
_entity_poly.type
_entity_poly.pdbx_seq_one_letter_code
_entity_poly.pdbx_strand_id
1 'polypeptide(L)'
;MKIGIYKRVSTDDQADNGISFDNQEKIGIDFALKNGYDYSVFSDRGLSGKIPFNKRPGLNALLNEVIEKKINAVFVTDLDRISRGDLLQTTLIKNILKDNKAKLFEIDREIDLNDINQELLADIRGLLAAFEIKKTSGRIKTQLEQNAKDGKVGGGPLLAFCYTKDLNKMLVVKEDEKEVVELIYNLAIEGKGTKAIATILNEKGILTKRGRTQTGNTLLVKGVKKETFLWRDAVVYKILTNPIYMGKRLFKGKPHDCPAIVTEKTFKLVKEKLATRDQFKNTTNKYTFLLKGLITCSVCKGKFVGKKRESGKDNAYVCNSKRYEFCGNRGISVYYGDSDHPISGQIDPGVS
;
A
#
# COMPACT_ATOMS: atom_id res chain seq x y z
N MET A 1 27.40 -23.48 -30.09
CA MET A 1 27.32 -22.65 -28.86
C MET A 1 25.86 -22.26 -28.69
N LYS A 2 25.30 -22.35 -27.48
CA LYS A 2 23.92 -21.91 -27.22
C LYS A 2 23.89 -20.63 -26.39
N ILE A 3 23.16 -19.62 -26.86
CA ILE A 3 23.07 -18.29 -26.26
C ILE A 3 21.72 -18.07 -25.57
N GLY A 4 21.74 -17.53 -24.36
CA GLY A 4 20.56 -17.09 -23.64
C GLY A 4 20.34 -15.60 -23.85
N ILE A 5 19.28 -15.25 -24.57
CA ILE A 5 18.90 -13.86 -24.84
C ILE A 5 18.02 -13.39 -23.68
N TYR A 6 18.46 -12.37 -22.94
CA TYR A 6 17.69 -11.83 -21.83
C TYR A 6 17.11 -10.44 -22.13
N LYS A 7 15.79 -10.31 -22.00
CA LYS A 7 15.06 -9.05 -22.20
C LYS A 7 14.28 -8.62 -20.96
N ARG A 8 14.25 -7.31 -20.69
CA ARG A 8 13.55 -6.75 -19.52
C ARG A 8 12.98 -5.37 -19.80
N VAL A 9 11.80 -5.11 -19.25
CA VAL A 9 11.25 -3.75 -19.10
C VAL A 9 10.65 -3.54 -17.71
N SER A 10 10.81 -2.32 -17.19
CA SER A 10 10.36 -1.95 -15.83
C SER A 10 8.87 -1.62 -15.76
N THR A 11 8.31 -1.16 -16.88
CA THR A 11 6.92 -0.77 -17.11
C THR A 11 6.61 -0.99 -18.59
N ASP A 12 5.33 -1.22 -18.92
CA ASP A 12 4.90 -1.46 -20.31
C ASP A 12 5.12 -0.23 -21.23
N ASP A 13 5.19 0.98 -20.66
CA ASP A 13 5.35 2.25 -21.41
C ASP A 13 6.80 2.72 -21.64
N GLN A 14 7.83 1.87 -21.50
CA GLN A 14 9.21 2.27 -21.82
C GLN A 14 9.52 2.23 -23.34
N ALA A 15 8.62 2.75 -24.18
CA ALA A 15 8.91 3.04 -25.59
C ALA A 15 9.73 4.35 -25.74
N ASP A 16 9.64 5.27 -24.79
CA ASP A 16 10.14 6.64 -24.98
C ASP A 16 11.60 6.90 -24.60
N ASN A 17 12.34 5.94 -24.03
CA ASN A 17 13.72 6.19 -23.56
C ASN A 17 14.71 5.02 -23.78
N GLY A 18 14.36 3.99 -24.55
CA GLY A 18 15.26 2.87 -24.82
C GLY A 18 14.71 1.87 -25.86
N ILE A 19 15.47 0.81 -26.13
CA ILE A 19 15.05 -0.26 -27.06
C ILE A 19 13.81 -0.95 -26.49
N SER A 20 12.72 -0.93 -27.27
CA SER A 20 11.46 -1.58 -26.93
C SER A 20 11.66 -3.07 -26.59
N PHE A 21 10.80 -3.63 -25.74
CA PHE A 21 10.89 -5.03 -25.32
C PHE A 21 10.97 -6.02 -26.50
N ASP A 22 10.21 -5.79 -27.56
CA ASP A 22 10.20 -6.65 -28.74
C ASP A 22 11.45 -6.45 -29.61
N ASN A 23 11.93 -5.21 -29.77
CA ASN A 23 13.22 -4.97 -30.43
C ASN A 23 14.40 -5.59 -29.67
N GLN A 24 14.35 -5.70 -28.33
CA GLN A 24 15.42 -6.37 -27.58
C GLN A 24 15.53 -7.85 -27.98
N GLU A 25 14.40 -8.52 -28.14
CA GLU A 25 14.35 -9.89 -28.62
C GLU A 25 14.90 -9.99 -30.03
N LYS A 26 14.37 -9.15 -30.93
CA LYS A 26 14.76 -9.16 -32.34
C LYS A 26 16.27 -8.98 -32.51
N ILE A 27 16.87 -7.99 -31.84
CA ILE A 27 18.31 -7.74 -31.90
C ILE A 27 19.12 -8.95 -31.40
N GLY A 28 18.68 -9.59 -30.32
CA GLY A 28 19.35 -10.77 -29.78
C GLY A 28 19.24 -11.99 -30.70
N ILE A 29 18.08 -12.21 -31.31
CA ILE A 29 17.87 -13.29 -32.28
C ILE A 29 18.71 -13.03 -33.52
N ASP A 30 18.69 -11.82 -34.07
CA ASP A 30 19.49 -11.43 -35.23
C ASP A 30 20.99 -11.64 -34.95
N PHE A 31 21.46 -11.29 -33.75
CA PHE A 31 22.83 -11.55 -33.31
C PHE A 31 23.15 -13.06 -33.29
N ALA A 32 22.27 -13.87 -32.71
CA ALA A 32 22.46 -15.33 -32.65
C ALA A 32 22.52 -15.95 -34.04
N LEU A 33 21.54 -15.62 -34.91
CA LEU A 33 21.44 -16.13 -36.26
C LEU A 33 22.64 -15.70 -37.13
N LYS A 34 23.04 -14.43 -37.06
CA LYS A 34 24.20 -13.92 -37.81
C LYS A 34 25.50 -14.65 -37.49
N ASN A 35 25.65 -15.13 -36.26
CA ASN A 35 26.83 -15.86 -35.81
C ASN A 35 26.67 -17.39 -35.81
N GLY A 36 25.53 -17.91 -36.28
CA GLY A 36 25.26 -19.36 -36.33
C GLY A 36 25.11 -20.02 -34.95
N TYR A 37 24.57 -19.30 -33.96
CA TYR A 37 24.35 -19.80 -32.61
C TYR A 37 22.89 -20.23 -32.39
N ASP A 38 22.71 -21.34 -31.67
CA ASP A 38 21.40 -21.71 -31.12
C ASP A 38 21.02 -20.74 -30.01
N TYR A 39 19.73 -20.49 -29.79
CA TYR A 39 19.28 -19.54 -28.79
C TYR A 39 18.08 -20.01 -27.94
N SER A 40 17.98 -19.45 -26.74
CA SER A 40 16.80 -19.49 -25.88
C SER A 40 16.49 -18.06 -25.41
N VAL A 41 15.21 -17.66 -25.35
CA VAL A 41 14.80 -16.33 -24.91
C VAL A 41 14.26 -16.37 -23.48
N PHE A 42 14.74 -15.46 -22.64
CA PHE A 42 14.34 -15.29 -21.24
C PHE A 42 13.85 -13.87 -21.03
N SER A 43 12.78 -13.69 -20.26
CA SER A 43 12.16 -12.38 -20.17
C SER A 43 11.55 -12.05 -18.81
N ASP A 44 11.62 -10.77 -18.46
CA ASP A 44 11.02 -10.21 -17.25
C ASP A 44 10.29 -8.89 -17.58
N ARG A 45 8.95 -8.93 -17.58
CA ARG A 45 8.09 -7.77 -17.90
C ARG A 45 7.55 -7.13 -16.61
N GLY A 46 7.58 -5.81 -16.54
CA GLY A 46 7.11 -5.05 -15.37
C GLY A 46 8.00 -5.20 -14.13
N LEU A 47 9.23 -5.72 -14.29
CA LEU A 47 10.16 -5.94 -13.19
C LEU A 47 11.33 -4.97 -13.26
N SER A 48 11.62 -4.34 -12.13
CA SER A 48 12.71 -3.36 -12.00
C SER A 48 14.08 -4.06 -11.96
N GLY A 49 15.06 -3.54 -12.71
CA GLY A 49 16.46 -4.00 -12.64
C GLY A 49 17.16 -3.75 -11.29
N LYS A 50 16.47 -3.13 -10.32
CA LYS A 50 16.95 -2.90 -8.95
C LYS A 50 16.58 -4.02 -7.97
N ILE A 51 15.69 -4.95 -8.35
CA ILE A 51 15.31 -6.07 -7.46
C ILE A 51 16.32 -7.22 -7.60
N PRO A 52 16.55 -8.06 -6.59
CA PRO A 52 17.45 -9.21 -6.71
C PRO A 52 17.10 -10.15 -7.88
N PHE A 53 18.10 -10.79 -8.51
CA PHE A 53 17.88 -11.67 -9.67
C PHE A 53 16.94 -12.84 -9.36
N ASN A 54 16.96 -13.37 -8.14
CA ASN A 54 16.07 -14.47 -7.72
C ASN A 54 14.58 -14.06 -7.65
N LYS A 55 14.28 -12.75 -7.68
CA LYS A 55 12.90 -12.22 -7.82
C LYS A 55 12.54 -11.89 -9.26
N ARG A 56 13.40 -12.26 -10.22
CA ARG A 56 13.24 -12.05 -11.66
C ARG A 56 13.19 -13.42 -12.34
N PRO A 57 12.00 -14.02 -12.53
CA PRO A 57 11.86 -15.39 -12.99
C PRO A 57 12.63 -15.70 -14.27
N GLY A 58 12.63 -14.78 -15.25
CA GLY A 58 13.36 -14.94 -16.51
C GLY A 58 14.87 -14.97 -16.31
N LEU A 59 15.42 -13.99 -15.57
CA LEU A 59 16.84 -13.94 -15.27
C LEU A 59 17.30 -15.13 -14.43
N ASN A 60 16.50 -15.52 -13.44
CA ASN A 60 16.82 -16.66 -12.58
C ASN A 60 16.84 -17.98 -13.38
N ALA A 61 15.88 -18.17 -14.29
CA ALA A 61 15.86 -19.34 -15.19
C ALA A 61 17.08 -19.35 -16.10
N LEU A 62 17.46 -18.21 -16.69
CA LEU A 62 18.67 -18.10 -17.50
C LEU A 62 19.94 -18.49 -16.72
N LEU A 63 20.11 -17.94 -15.52
CA LEU A 63 21.29 -18.23 -14.70
C LEU A 63 21.34 -19.69 -14.27
N ASN A 64 20.20 -20.32 -14.00
CA ASN A 64 20.14 -21.76 -13.74
C ASN A 64 20.54 -22.57 -14.97
N GLU A 65 20.09 -22.20 -16.17
CA GLU A 65 20.51 -22.89 -17.40
C GLU A 65 22.01 -22.69 -17.71
N VAL A 66 22.61 -21.58 -17.29
CA VAL A 66 24.06 -21.37 -17.32
C VAL A 66 24.77 -22.31 -16.34
N ILE A 67 24.29 -22.42 -15.10
CA ILE A 67 24.85 -23.33 -14.07
C ILE A 67 24.74 -24.79 -14.52
N GLU A 68 23.64 -25.16 -15.17
CA GLU A 68 23.42 -26.49 -15.75
C GLU A 68 24.18 -26.70 -17.08
N LYS A 69 24.96 -25.71 -17.54
CA LYS A 69 25.74 -25.71 -18.78
C LYS A 69 24.92 -25.91 -20.06
N LYS A 70 23.61 -25.67 -20.00
CA LYS A 70 22.70 -25.67 -21.17
C LYS A 70 22.87 -24.40 -22.00
N ILE A 71 23.25 -23.29 -21.36
CA ILE A 71 23.57 -22.02 -21.99
C ILE A 71 25.06 -21.71 -21.78
N ASN A 72 25.77 -21.39 -22.86
CA ASN A 72 27.21 -21.11 -22.85
C ASN A 72 27.53 -19.62 -23.02
N ALA A 73 26.53 -18.81 -23.38
CA ALA A 73 26.68 -17.39 -23.57
C ALA A 73 25.39 -16.67 -23.19
N VAL A 74 25.49 -15.45 -22.69
CA VAL A 74 24.35 -14.58 -22.39
C VAL A 74 24.40 -13.37 -23.30
N PHE A 75 23.27 -13.01 -23.91
CA PHE A 75 23.11 -11.77 -24.66
C PHE A 75 22.16 -10.82 -23.95
N VAL A 76 22.55 -9.56 -23.84
CA VAL A 76 21.67 -8.46 -23.43
C VAL A 76 21.88 -7.26 -24.32
N THR A 77 20.82 -6.47 -24.55
CA THR A 77 20.97 -5.22 -25.31
C THR A 77 21.76 -4.15 -24.56
N ASP A 78 21.76 -4.22 -23.23
CA ASP A 78 22.41 -3.28 -22.33
C ASP A 78 22.64 -3.99 -20.98
N LEU A 79 23.81 -3.79 -20.35
CA LEU A 79 24.13 -4.35 -19.02
C LEU A 79 23.10 -3.99 -17.94
N ASP A 80 22.44 -2.83 -18.03
CA ASP A 80 21.35 -2.40 -17.15
C ASP A 80 20.12 -3.35 -17.18
N ARG A 81 20.06 -4.29 -18.14
CA ARG A 81 19.06 -5.37 -18.14
C ARG A 81 19.35 -6.38 -17.03
N ILE A 82 20.61 -6.81 -16.90
CA ILE A 82 21.06 -7.82 -15.95
C ILE A 82 21.03 -7.28 -14.52
N SER A 83 21.58 -6.10 -14.29
CA SER A 83 21.55 -5.45 -12.98
C SER A 83 21.70 -3.95 -13.14
N ARG A 84 20.88 -3.17 -12.42
CA ARG A 84 20.92 -1.72 -12.48
C ARG A 84 21.01 -1.12 -11.08
N GLY A 85 22.18 -0.57 -10.75
CA GLY A 85 22.41 0.17 -9.51
C GLY A 85 22.57 -0.67 -8.24
N ASP A 86 22.57 -2.01 -8.37
CA ASP A 86 22.90 -2.95 -7.30
C ASP A 86 24.21 -3.67 -7.65
N LEU A 87 25.30 -3.19 -7.03
CA LEU A 87 26.66 -3.70 -7.26
C LEU A 87 26.79 -5.15 -6.80
N LEU A 88 26.15 -5.51 -5.68
CA LEU A 88 26.20 -6.88 -5.17
C LEU A 88 25.60 -7.85 -6.17
N GLN A 89 24.44 -7.51 -6.73
CA GLN A 89 23.79 -8.34 -7.76
C GLN A 89 24.64 -8.43 -9.03
N THR A 90 25.27 -7.32 -9.43
CA THR A 90 26.17 -7.29 -10.60
C THR A 90 27.35 -8.23 -10.39
N THR A 91 28.02 -8.16 -9.24
CA THR A 91 29.14 -9.04 -8.89
C THR A 91 28.71 -10.51 -8.84
N LEU A 92 27.56 -10.82 -8.22
CA LEU A 92 27.07 -12.20 -8.15
C LEU A 92 26.83 -12.80 -9.53
N ILE A 93 26.19 -12.04 -10.43
CA ILE A 93 25.91 -12.51 -11.79
C ILE A 93 27.21 -12.69 -12.57
N LYS A 94 28.16 -11.74 -12.48
CA LYS A 94 29.48 -11.89 -13.09
C LYS A 94 30.18 -13.16 -12.62
N ASN A 95 30.18 -13.44 -11.32
CA ASN A 95 30.80 -14.64 -10.77
C ASN A 95 30.14 -15.92 -11.29
N ILE A 96 28.80 -15.98 -11.35
CA ILE A 96 28.09 -17.12 -11.94
C ILE A 96 28.52 -17.36 -13.39
N LEU A 97 28.64 -16.30 -14.19
CA LEU A 97 29.08 -16.42 -15.59
C LEU A 97 30.54 -16.88 -15.67
N LYS A 98 31.44 -16.32 -14.85
CA LYS A 98 32.86 -16.69 -14.81
C LYS A 98 33.08 -18.14 -14.38
N ASP A 99 32.47 -18.55 -13.26
CA ASP A 99 32.60 -19.90 -12.70
C ASP A 99 32.12 -20.98 -13.68
N ASN A 100 31.14 -20.65 -14.52
CA ASN A 100 30.59 -21.54 -15.53
C ASN A 100 31.18 -21.32 -16.94
N LYS A 101 32.19 -20.45 -17.08
CA LYS A 101 32.84 -20.11 -18.35
C LYS A 101 31.85 -19.64 -19.44
N ALA A 102 30.77 -18.97 -19.02
CA ALA A 102 29.77 -18.43 -19.91
C ALA A 102 30.19 -17.04 -20.41
N LYS A 103 30.11 -16.83 -21.73
CA LYS A 103 30.41 -15.54 -22.36
C LYS A 103 29.29 -14.53 -22.10
N LEU A 104 29.62 -13.24 -22.04
CA LEU A 104 28.65 -12.16 -21.97
C LEU A 104 28.74 -11.30 -23.24
N PHE A 105 27.64 -11.14 -23.94
CA PHE A 105 27.53 -10.29 -25.13
C PHE A 105 26.59 -9.12 -24.87
N GLU A 106 27.02 -7.96 -25.33
CA GLU A 106 26.21 -6.77 -25.49
C GLU A 106 26.10 -6.44 -26.98
N ILE A 107 25.26 -5.47 -27.36
CA ILE A 107 25.21 -4.97 -28.73
C ILE A 107 26.63 -4.62 -29.20
N ASP A 108 27.02 -5.23 -30.33
CA ASP A 108 28.28 -5.03 -31.04
C ASP A 108 29.57 -5.38 -30.28
N ARG A 109 29.50 -6.03 -29.11
CA ARG A 109 30.70 -6.45 -28.37
C ARG A 109 30.53 -7.69 -27.49
N GLU A 110 31.59 -8.47 -27.39
CA GLU A 110 31.80 -9.39 -26.27
C GLU A 110 32.35 -8.61 -25.08
N ILE A 111 31.87 -8.94 -23.88
CA ILE A 111 32.44 -8.49 -22.61
C ILE A 111 33.13 -9.71 -22.01
N ASP A 112 34.46 -9.77 -22.17
CA ASP A 112 35.25 -10.84 -21.59
C ASP A 112 35.44 -10.57 -20.09
N LEU A 113 34.73 -11.34 -19.27
CA LEU A 113 34.81 -11.25 -17.80
C LEU A 113 36.09 -11.90 -17.22
N ASN A 114 36.92 -12.52 -18.06
CA ASN A 114 38.24 -13.05 -17.67
C ASN A 114 39.37 -12.07 -18.00
N ASP A 115 39.13 -11.07 -18.85
CA ASP A 115 40.06 -9.98 -19.10
C ASP A 115 39.94 -8.93 -17.97
N ILE A 116 41.05 -8.68 -17.28
CA ILE A 116 41.11 -7.79 -16.11
C ILE A 116 40.67 -6.36 -16.48
N ASN A 117 41.03 -5.87 -17.67
CA ASN A 117 40.69 -4.52 -18.10
C ASN A 117 39.21 -4.40 -18.46
N GLN A 118 38.67 -5.39 -19.18
CA GLN A 118 37.25 -5.41 -19.53
C GLN A 118 36.35 -5.58 -18.30
N GLU A 119 36.75 -6.42 -17.35
CA GLU A 119 36.05 -6.58 -16.07
C GLU A 119 36.07 -5.26 -15.26
N LEU A 120 37.22 -4.60 -15.14
CA LEU A 120 37.34 -3.31 -14.47
C LEU A 120 36.45 -2.24 -15.12
N LEU A 121 36.43 -2.16 -16.45
CA LEU A 121 35.58 -1.22 -17.18
C LEU A 121 34.09 -1.49 -16.95
N ALA A 122 33.68 -2.76 -16.90
CA ALA A 122 32.30 -3.14 -16.56
C ALA A 122 31.94 -2.70 -15.13
N ASP A 123 32.84 -2.86 -14.17
CA ASP A 123 32.62 -2.44 -12.78
C ASP A 123 32.54 -0.91 -12.63
N ILE A 124 33.41 -0.16 -13.31
CA ILE A 124 33.36 1.30 -13.33
C ILE A 124 32.02 1.78 -13.91
N ARG A 125 31.54 1.17 -15.01
CA ARG A 125 30.24 1.50 -15.59
C ARG A 125 29.09 1.22 -14.63
N GLY A 126 29.11 0.06 -13.96
CA GLY A 126 28.13 -0.28 -12.93
C GLY A 126 28.11 0.72 -11.77
N LEU A 127 29.29 1.16 -11.32
CA LEU A 127 29.44 2.19 -10.28
C LEU A 127 28.88 3.55 -10.72
N LEU A 128 29.19 4.00 -11.93
CA LEU A 128 28.67 5.25 -12.49
C LEU A 128 27.14 5.22 -12.63
N ALA A 129 26.58 4.11 -13.12
CA ALA A 129 25.13 3.92 -13.22
C ALA A 129 24.46 3.98 -11.84
N ALA A 130 25.04 3.29 -10.83
CA ALA A 130 24.56 3.33 -9.45
C ALA A 130 24.61 4.76 -8.86
N PHE A 131 25.69 5.50 -9.15
CA PHE A 131 25.87 6.88 -8.72
C PHE A 131 24.80 7.81 -9.33
N GLU A 132 24.57 7.74 -10.64
CA GLU A 132 23.57 8.58 -11.31
C GLU A 132 22.14 8.30 -10.83
N ILE A 133 21.81 7.04 -10.50
CA ILE A 133 20.54 6.68 -9.87
C ILE A 133 20.40 7.32 -8.50
N LYS A 134 21.44 7.24 -7.66
CA LYS A 134 21.44 7.85 -6.31
C LYS A 134 21.32 9.38 -6.40
N LYS A 135 22.10 10.00 -7.30
CA LYS A 135 22.08 11.45 -7.55
C LYS A 135 20.72 11.93 -8.03
N THR A 136 20.12 11.26 -9.01
CA THR A 136 18.77 11.55 -9.50
C THR A 136 17.72 11.39 -8.40
N SER A 137 17.80 10.31 -7.62
CA SER A 137 16.91 10.09 -6.48
C SER A 137 17.05 11.20 -5.42
N GLY A 138 18.28 11.66 -5.17
CA GLY A 138 18.57 12.81 -4.31
C GLY A 138 17.90 14.09 -4.83
N ARG A 139 18.12 14.42 -6.10
CA ARG A 139 17.49 15.58 -6.77
C ARG A 139 15.96 15.54 -6.69
N ILE A 140 15.34 14.38 -6.93
CA ILE A 140 13.88 14.21 -6.81
C ILE A 140 13.43 14.47 -5.37
N LYS A 141 14.14 13.96 -4.36
CA LYS A 141 13.81 14.20 -2.95
C LYS A 141 13.88 15.70 -2.62
N THR A 142 14.95 16.37 -3.05
CA THR A 142 15.12 17.83 -2.87
C THR A 142 14.01 18.60 -3.58
N GLN A 143 13.66 18.23 -4.80
CA GLN A 143 12.58 18.88 -5.56
C GLN A 143 11.22 18.68 -4.89
N LEU A 144 10.92 17.49 -4.35
CA LEU A 144 9.68 17.23 -3.62
C LEU A 144 9.60 18.04 -2.32
N GLU A 145 10.72 18.20 -1.62
CA GLU A 145 10.82 19.06 -0.44
C GLU A 145 10.61 20.53 -0.79
N GLN A 146 11.22 21.02 -1.87
CA GLN A 146 11.02 22.39 -2.33
C GLN A 146 9.58 22.62 -2.77
N ASN A 147 9.01 21.71 -3.58
CA ASN A 147 7.61 21.75 -3.95
C ASN A 147 6.68 21.77 -2.72
N ALA A 148 7.04 21.04 -1.65
CA ALA A 148 6.26 21.05 -0.43
C ALA A 148 6.27 22.42 0.27
N LYS A 149 7.44 23.08 0.30
CA LYS A 149 7.61 24.46 0.80
C LYS A 149 6.86 25.48 -0.05
N ASP A 150 6.91 25.33 -1.37
CA ASP A 150 6.24 26.23 -2.33
C ASP A 150 4.72 25.99 -2.40
N GLY A 151 4.13 25.13 -1.56
CA GLY A 151 2.69 24.84 -1.60
C GLY A 151 2.22 23.93 -2.74
N LYS A 152 3.14 23.40 -3.55
CA LYS A 152 2.86 22.51 -4.70
C LYS A 152 2.56 21.07 -4.26
N VAL A 153 1.79 20.34 -5.06
CA VAL A 153 1.38 18.93 -4.86
C VAL A 153 1.56 18.08 -6.13
N GLY A 154 1.86 16.78 -5.95
CA GLY A 154 1.87 15.83 -7.08
C GLY A 154 0.46 15.59 -7.68
N GLY A 155 -0.58 15.68 -6.85
CA GLY A 155 -1.97 15.40 -7.23
C GLY A 155 -2.39 13.95 -6.99
N GLY A 156 -3.44 13.51 -7.67
CA GLY A 156 -3.92 12.13 -7.65
C GLY A 156 -4.92 11.80 -6.53
N PRO A 157 -5.33 10.53 -6.42
CA PRO A 157 -6.40 10.08 -5.51
C PRO A 157 -6.05 10.18 -4.02
N LEU A 158 -4.78 10.49 -3.70
CA LEU A 158 -4.26 10.61 -2.34
C LEU A 158 -4.42 12.01 -1.73
N LEU A 159 -4.82 13.02 -2.51
CA LEU A 159 -5.16 14.34 -1.97
C LEU A 159 -6.32 14.24 -0.98
N ALA A 160 -6.37 15.12 0.02
CA ALA A 160 -7.48 15.18 0.98
C ALA A 160 -8.83 15.51 0.28
N PHE A 161 -9.94 15.11 0.88
CA PHE A 161 -11.29 15.49 0.41
C PHE A 161 -11.41 17.02 0.36
N CYS A 162 -12.07 17.59 -0.66
CA CYS A 162 -12.18 19.02 -0.91
C CYS A 162 -10.91 19.73 -1.42
N TYR A 163 -9.85 18.98 -1.73
CA TYR A 163 -8.62 19.53 -2.28
C TYR A 163 -8.26 18.95 -3.65
N THR A 164 -7.83 19.84 -4.53
CA THR A 164 -7.29 19.54 -5.86
C THR A 164 -6.00 20.34 -6.10
N LYS A 165 -5.48 20.28 -7.32
CA LYS A 165 -4.39 21.13 -7.77
C LYS A 165 -4.82 22.01 -8.94
N ASP A 166 -4.25 23.21 -9.03
CA ASP A 166 -4.36 24.05 -10.21
C ASP A 166 -3.37 23.62 -11.31
N LEU A 167 -3.33 24.39 -12.41
CA LEU A 167 -2.39 24.18 -13.53
C LEU A 167 -0.92 24.30 -13.08
N ASN A 168 -0.64 25.13 -12.08
CA ASN A 168 0.69 25.36 -11.50
C ASN A 168 1.08 24.32 -10.43
N LYS A 169 0.23 23.30 -10.23
CA LYS A 169 0.36 22.26 -9.20
C LYS A 169 0.19 22.79 -7.77
N MET A 170 -0.31 24.00 -7.57
CA MET A 170 -0.63 24.55 -6.25
C MET A 170 -1.83 23.82 -5.67
N LEU A 171 -1.79 23.54 -4.37
CA LEU A 171 -2.92 22.97 -3.66
C LEU A 171 -4.05 24.01 -3.55
N VAL A 172 -5.25 23.68 -4.05
CA VAL A 172 -6.42 24.57 -4.03
C VAL A 172 -7.64 23.85 -3.48
N VAL A 173 -8.54 24.62 -2.86
CA VAL A 173 -9.84 24.13 -2.37
C VAL A 173 -10.80 23.98 -3.54
N LYS A 174 -11.59 22.92 -3.52
CA LYS A 174 -12.72 22.74 -4.41
C LYS A 174 -13.97 23.33 -3.76
N GLU A 175 -14.46 24.45 -4.26
CA GLU A 175 -15.59 25.15 -3.64
C GLU A 175 -16.87 24.28 -3.60
N ASP A 176 -17.11 23.42 -4.58
CA ASP A 176 -18.26 22.49 -4.62
C ASP A 176 -18.22 21.40 -3.53
N GLU A 177 -17.03 21.12 -2.98
CA GLU A 177 -16.83 20.14 -1.91
C GLU A 177 -16.71 20.81 -0.53
N LYS A 178 -16.57 22.14 -0.48
CA LYS A 178 -16.27 22.91 0.74
C LYS A 178 -17.41 22.88 1.73
N GLU A 179 -18.64 23.08 1.25
CA GLU A 179 -19.87 23.01 2.05
C GLU A 179 -20.01 21.66 2.77
N VAL A 180 -19.56 20.57 2.13
CA VAL A 180 -19.58 19.23 2.74
C VAL A 180 -18.62 19.14 3.92
N VAL A 181 -17.43 19.74 3.82
CA VAL A 181 -16.47 19.77 4.92
C VAL A 181 -17.01 20.63 6.05
N GLU A 182 -17.55 21.80 5.76
CA GLU A 182 -18.17 22.68 6.76
C GLU A 182 -19.34 21.99 7.48
N LEU A 183 -20.21 21.30 6.73
CA LEU A 183 -21.28 20.46 7.30
C LEU A 183 -20.74 19.40 8.24
N ILE A 184 -19.66 18.70 7.86
CA ILE A 184 -19.02 17.68 8.71
C ILE A 184 -18.53 18.30 10.03
N TYR A 185 -17.89 19.47 9.98
CA TYR A 185 -17.42 20.17 11.18
C TYR A 185 -18.57 20.67 12.05
N ASN A 186 -19.63 21.22 11.46
CA ASN A 186 -20.82 21.69 12.17
C ASN A 186 -21.53 20.54 12.91
N LEU A 187 -21.77 19.42 12.24
CA LEU A 187 -22.36 18.23 12.86
C LEU A 187 -21.48 17.68 14.01
N ALA A 188 -20.16 17.77 13.89
CA ALA A 188 -19.25 17.40 14.97
C ALA A 188 -19.34 18.36 16.17
N ILE A 189 -19.47 19.67 15.92
CA ILE A 189 -19.68 20.69 16.94
C ILE A 189 -21.01 20.46 17.67
N GLU A 190 -22.07 20.10 16.95
CA GLU A 190 -23.37 19.72 17.52
C GLU A 190 -23.32 18.42 18.35
N GLY A 191 -22.17 17.72 18.37
CA GLY A 191 -21.99 16.51 19.14
C GLY A 191 -22.48 15.24 18.44
N LYS A 192 -22.60 15.24 17.10
CA LYS A 192 -22.79 13.99 16.36
C LYS A 192 -21.47 13.22 16.28
N GLY A 193 -21.53 11.90 16.49
CA GLY A 193 -20.37 11.02 16.34
C GLY A 193 -20.03 10.76 14.86
N THR A 194 -18.80 10.38 14.56
CA THR A 194 -18.32 10.13 13.19
C THR A 194 -19.16 9.13 12.40
N LYS A 195 -19.68 8.07 13.07
CA LYS A 195 -20.62 7.12 12.46
C LYS A 195 -21.96 7.78 12.10
N ALA A 196 -22.52 8.59 12.99
CA ALA A 196 -23.78 9.29 12.74
C ALA A 196 -23.62 10.30 11.60
N ILE A 197 -22.51 11.05 11.58
CA ILE A 197 -22.17 11.96 10.49
C ILE A 197 -22.09 11.20 9.16
N ALA A 198 -21.39 10.06 9.11
CA ALA A 198 -21.29 9.26 7.90
C ALA A 198 -22.67 8.78 7.40
N THR A 199 -23.56 8.34 8.31
CA THR A 199 -24.94 7.99 7.97
C THR A 199 -25.70 9.16 7.37
N ILE A 200 -25.66 10.35 8.00
CA ILE A 200 -26.33 11.56 7.51
C ILE A 200 -25.83 11.94 6.10
N LEU A 201 -24.52 11.85 5.84
CA LEU A 201 -23.97 12.14 4.52
C LEU A 201 -24.46 11.16 3.45
N ASN A 202 -24.58 9.87 3.80
CA ASN A 202 -25.09 8.83 2.91
C ASN A 202 -26.59 9.00 2.63
N GLU A 203 -27.39 9.30 3.66
CA GLU A 203 -28.84 9.57 3.52
C GLU A 203 -29.11 10.81 2.66
N LYS A 204 -28.25 11.83 2.75
CA LYS A 204 -28.29 13.01 1.87
C LYS A 204 -27.78 12.73 0.45
N GLY A 205 -27.34 11.51 0.13
CA GLY A 205 -26.81 11.16 -1.19
C GLY A 205 -25.47 11.84 -1.53
N ILE A 206 -24.74 12.35 -0.54
CA ILE A 206 -23.49 13.08 -0.78
C ILE A 206 -22.40 12.08 -1.19
N LEU A 207 -21.92 12.19 -2.43
CA LEU A 207 -20.87 11.30 -2.93
C LEU A 207 -19.52 11.54 -2.23
N THR A 208 -18.78 10.45 -1.99
CA THR A 208 -17.41 10.51 -1.47
C THR A 208 -16.42 10.95 -2.55
N LYS A 209 -15.19 11.36 -2.17
CA LYS A 209 -14.13 11.72 -3.14
C LYS A 209 -13.87 10.64 -4.20
N ARG A 210 -14.02 9.36 -3.82
CA ARG A 210 -13.85 8.24 -4.76
C ARG A 210 -15.06 8.09 -5.67
N GLY A 211 -16.27 8.40 -5.21
CA GLY A 211 -17.49 8.39 -6.04
C GLY A 211 -17.61 9.55 -7.03
N ARG A 212 -16.82 10.63 -6.86
CA ARG A 212 -16.90 11.86 -7.67
C ARG A 212 -15.84 11.96 -8.79
N THR A 213 -15.44 10.86 -9.44
CA THR A 213 -14.41 10.94 -10.49
C THR A 213 -14.93 11.61 -11.78
N GLN A 214 -14.38 12.77 -12.14
CA GLN A 214 -14.69 13.59 -13.33
C GLN A 214 -14.27 12.99 -14.69
N THR A 215 -14.17 11.68 -14.82
CA THR A 215 -13.89 11.05 -16.12
C THR A 215 -14.83 9.88 -16.23
N GLY A 216 -15.60 9.84 -17.32
CA GLY A 216 -16.60 8.82 -17.68
C GLY A 216 -16.10 7.38 -17.81
N ASN A 217 -15.02 7.03 -17.11
CA ASN A 217 -14.64 5.67 -16.84
C ASN A 217 -15.27 5.28 -15.51
N THR A 218 -16.19 4.32 -15.56
CA THR A 218 -16.70 3.58 -14.40
C THR A 218 -15.53 2.85 -13.75
N LEU A 219 -14.74 3.58 -12.96
CA LEU A 219 -13.49 3.07 -12.42
C LEU A 219 -13.85 2.11 -11.28
N LEU A 220 -13.92 0.83 -11.58
CA LEU A 220 -14.08 -0.22 -10.60
C LEU A 220 -12.89 -0.22 -9.64
N VAL A 221 -13.14 -0.24 -8.33
CA VAL A 221 -12.11 -0.56 -7.33
C VAL A 221 -12.48 -1.91 -6.75
N LYS A 222 -11.67 -2.94 -7.04
CA LYS A 222 -11.96 -4.34 -6.67
C LYS A 222 -13.34 -4.82 -7.17
N GLY A 223 -13.70 -4.47 -8.40
CA GLY A 223 -14.98 -4.87 -9.00
C GLY A 223 -16.21 -4.07 -8.54
N VAL A 224 -16.05 -3.06 -7.69
CA VAL A 224 -17.17 -2.24 -7.17
C VAL A 224 -17.20 -0.87 -7.85
N LYS A 225 -18.38 -0.45 -8.32
CA LYS A 225 -18.60 0.88 -8.93
C LYS A 225 -18.33 1.99 -7.92
N LYS A 226 -17.62 3.04 -8.35
CA LYS A 226 -17.20 4.13 -7.46
C LYS A 226 -18.37 4.91 -6.88
N GLU A 227 -19.48 5.04 -7.60
CA GLU A 227 -20.70 5.70 -7.12
C GLU A 227 -21.32 4.98 -5.90
N THR A 228 -21.03 3.70 -5.68
CA THR A 228 -21.55 2.92 -4.54
C THR A 228 -20.72 3.08 -3.26
N PHE A 229 -19.63 3.87 -3.28
CA PHE A 229 -18.78 4.07 -2.12
C PHE A 229 -19.43 5.03 -1.13
N LEU A 230 -20.01 4.44 -0.09
CA LEU A 230 -20.57 5.14 1.05
C LEU A 230 -19.49 5.74 1.97
N TRP A 231 -19.86 6.84 2.63
CA TRP A 231 -19.12 7.41 3.74
C TRP A 231 -18.97 6.38 4.86
N ARG A 232 -17.75 6.28 5.39
CA ARG A 232 -17.42 5.47 6.57
C ARG A 232 -16.98 6.39 7.70
N ASP A 233 -17.24 5.97 8.93
CA ASP A 233 -16.82 6.63 10.16
C ASP A 233 -15.33 7.00 10.16
N ALA A 234 -14.46 6.09 9.70
CA ALA A 234 -13.01 6.31 9.61
C ALA A 234 -12.63 7.43 8.63
N VAL A 235 -13.40 7.61 7.55
CA VAL A 235 -13.16 8.69 6.58
C VAL A 235 -13.53 10.04 7.20
N VAL A 236 -14.68 10.11 7.87
CA VAL A 236 -15.11 11.31 8.60
C VAL A 236 -14.11 11.66 9.72
N TYR A 237 -13.69 10.67 10.50
CA TYR A 237 -12.67 10.87 11.54
C TYR A 237 -11.36 11.44 10.96
N LYS A 238 -10.91 10.90 9.82
CA LYS A 238 -9.71 11.39 9.14
C LYS A 238 -9.88 12.83 8.64
N ILE A 239 -11.07 13.24 8.21
CA ILE A 239 -11.34 14.64 7.85
C ILE A 239 -11.20 15.53 9.08
N LEU A 240 -11.92 15.20 10.16
CA LEU A 240 -11.95 16.01 11.39
C LEU A 240 -10.59 16.15 12.08
N THR A 241 -9.68 15.19 11.90
CA THR A 241 -8.36 15.16 12.57
C THR A 241 -7.20 15.59 11.68
N ASN A 242 -7.41 15.79 10.39
CA ASN A 242 -6.33 16.15 9.47
C ASN A 242 -6.06 17.66 9.50
N PRO A 243 -4.83 18.10 9.88
CA PRO A 243 -4.50 19.52 10.01
C PRO A 243 -4.57 20.30 8.69
N ILE A 244 -4.66 19.63 7.54
CA ILE A 244 -4.83 20.29 6.24
C ILE A 244 -6.05 21.22 6.22
N TYR A 245 -7.14 20.82 6.89
CA TYR A 245 -8.39 21.58 6.91
C TYR A 245 -8.28 22.90 7.67
N MET A 246 -7.33 23.02 8.61
CA MET A 246 -6.98 24.28 9.27
C MET A 246 -5.82 25.02 8.59
N GLY A 247 -5.45 24.62 7.37
CA GLY A 247 -4.41 25.27 6.58
C GLY A 247 -2.99 24.77 6.85
N LYS A 248 -2.80 23.63 7.52
CA LYS A 248 -1.47 23.04 7.79
C LYS A 248 -1.32 21.66 7.15
N ARG A 249 -0.64 21.59 6.01
CA ARG A 249 -0.34 20.33 5.32
C ARG A 249 0.96 19.72 5.85
N LEU A 250 0.92 18.44 6.23
CA LEU A 250 2.12 17.71 6.65
C LEU A 250 2.84 17.08 5.46
N PHE A 251 4.14 17.36 5.32
CA PHE A 251 5.05 16.66 4.41
C PHE A 251 6.25 16.13 5.20
N LYS A 252 6.47 14.81 5.19
CA LYS A 252 7.47 14.13 6.05
C LYS A 252 7.41 14.57 7.53
N GLY A 253 6.19 14.76 8.06
CA GLY A 253 5.95 15.21 9.42
C GLY A 253 6.12 16.71 9.68
N LYS A 254 6.62 17.49 8.70
CA LYS A 254 6.79 18.94 8.82
C LYS A 254 5.55 19.68 8.30
N PRO A 255 5.01 20.66 9.04
CA PRO A 255 3.87 21.44 8.58
C PRO A 255 4.29 22.48 7.53
N HIS A 256 3.45 22.65 6.52
CA HIS A 256 3.54 23.67 5.49
C HIS A 256 2.19 24.35 5.34
N ASP A 257 2.20 25.64 5.02
CA ASP A 257 0.97 26.40 4.83
C ASP A 257 0.22 25.95 3.58
N CYS A 258 -1.11 25.98 3.68
CA CYS A 258 -2.02 25.68 2.59
C CYS A 258 -3.37 26.37 2.81
N PRO A 259 -4.23 26.45 1.78
CA PRO A 259 -5.57 26.99 1.92
C PRO A 259 -6.38 26.26 3.01
N ALA A 260 -6.87 27.03 3.99
CA ALA A 260 -7.72 26.51 5.07
C ALA A 260 -9.20 26.50 4.65
N ILE A 261 -9.94 25.51 5.14
CA ILE A 261 -11.41 25.46 5.03
C ILE A 261 -12.06 25.84 6.37
N VAL A 262 -11.45 25.43 7.48
CA VAL A 262 -11.92 25.76 8.83
C VAL A 262 -10.88 26.57 9.58
N THR A 263 -11.33 27.37 10.55
CA THR A 263 -10.43 28.11 11.43
C THR A 263 -9.68 27.17 12.37
N GLU A 264 -8.50 27.59 12.84
CA GLU A 264 -7.73 26.84 13.84
C GLU A 264 -8.53 26.63 15.14
N LYS A 265 -9.35 27.62 15.54
CA LYS A 265 -10.24 27.53 16.71
C LYS A 265 -11.27 26.41 16.53
N THR A 266 -11.96 26.40 15.39
CA THR A 266 -12.93 25.36 15.02
C THR A 266 -12.29 23.97 15.03
N PHE A 267 -11.09 23.86 14.44
CA PHE A 267 -10.36 22.60 14.39
C PHE A 267 -10.00 22.07 15.78
N LYS A 268 -9.45 22.92 16.65
CA LYS A 268 -9.10 22.56 18.04
C LYS A 268 -10.33 22.14 18.84
N LEU A 269 -11.43 22.91 18.74
CA LEU A 269 -12.69 22.60 19.43
C LEU A 269 -13.22 21.21 19.05
N VAL A 270 -13.23 20.87 17.75
CA VAL A 270 -13.70 19.55 17.31
C VAL A 270 -12.75 18.44 17.78
N LYS A 271 -11.44 18.68 17.75
CA LYS A 271 -10.45 17.71 18.24
C LYS A 271 -10.65 17.41 19.74
N GLU A 272 -10.93 18.42 20.55
CA GLU A 272 -11.26 18.26 21.98
C GLU A 272 -12.58 17.51 22.18
N LYS A 273 -13.62 17.83 21.42
CA LYS A 273 -14.91 17.11 21.44
C LYS A 273 -14.76 15.64 21.01
N LEU A 274 -13.84 15.33 20.09
CA LEU A 274 -13.55 13.94 19.71
C LEU A 274 -12.77 13.21 20.81
N ALA A 275 -11.79 13.86 21.44
CA ALA A 275 -10.99 13.26 22.52
C ALA A 275 -11.81 12.95 23.77
N THR A 276 -12.70 13.88 24.15
CA THR A 276 -13.65 13.66 25.26
C THR A 276 -14.62 12.52 24.95
N ARG A 277 -15.04 12.33 23.70
CA ARG A 277 -15.85 11.16 23.29
C ARG A 277 -15.12 9.83 23.37
N ASP A 278 -13.80 9.80 23.13
CA ASP A 278 -13.00 8.59 23.35
C ASP A 278 -12.93 8.23 24.84
N GLN A 279 -12.97 9.23 25.73
CA GLN A 279 -13.13 9.03 27.18
C GLN A 279 -14.55 8.58 27.54
N PHE A 280 -15.58 9.03 26.79
CA PHE A 280 -16.94 8.50 26.82
C PHE A 280 -17.14 7.26 25.93
N LYS A 281 -16.18 6.33 25.91
CA LYS A 281 -16.50 4.89 25.78
C LYS A 281 -17.28 4.38 27.00
N ASN A 282 -18.24 5.17 27.48
CA ASN A 282 -19.53 4.64 27.87
C ASN A 282 -20.14 4.01 26.62
N THR A 283 -19.63 2.81 26.30
CA THR A 283 -20.49 1.73 25.82
C THR A 283 -21.76 1.89 26.64
N THR A 284 -22.92 1.89 26.01
CA THR A 284 -24.27 1.95 26.61
C THR A 284 -24.56 0.81 27.61
N ASN A 285 -23.53 0.23 28.18
CA ASN A 285 -23.54 -0.69 29.27
C ASN A 285 -23.70 0.10 30.57
N LYS A 286 -24.98 0.30 30.95
CA LYS A 286 -25.36 0.53 32.36
C LYS A 286 -24.86 -0.59 33.29
N TYR A 287 -24.30 -1.68 32.74
CA TYR A 287 -23.83 -2.89 33.43
C TYR A 287 -22.40 -3.27 33.01
N THR A 288 -21.52 -3.41 34.00
CA THR A 288 -20.13 -3.85 33.79
C THR A 288 -20.07 -5.37 33.67
N PHE A 289 -19.87 -5.86 32.46
CA PHE A 289 -19.55 -7.27 32.21
C PHE A 289 -18.07 -7.52 32.53
N LEU A 290 -17.79 -8.00 33.75
CA LEU A 290 -16.44 -8.17 34.32
C LEU A 290 -15.48 -9.02 33.47
N LEU A 291 -16.00 -10.00 32.74
CA LEU A 291 -15.21 -10.94 31.93
C LEU A 291 -15.12 -10.54 30.45
N LYS A 292 -15.65 -9.37 30.08
CA LYS A 292 -15.65 -8.89 28.69
C LYS A 292 -14.21 -8.77 28.17
N GLY A 293 -13.89 -9.56 27.14
CA GLY A 293 -12.57 -9.56 26.51
C GLY A 293 -11.54 -10.50 27.13
N LEU A 294 -11.86 -11.13 28.27
CA LEU A 294 -11.02 -12.15 28.93
C LEU A 294 -11.43 -13.57 28.55
N ILE A 295 -12.73 -13.80 28.36
CA ILE A 295 -13.26 -15.13 28.02
C ILE A 295 -13.43 -15.33 26.51
N THR A 296 -13.00 -16.51 26.06
CA THR A 296 -13.06 -16.94 24.66
C THR A 296 -13.85 -18.23 24.50
N CYS A 297 -14.50 -18.39 23.35
CA CYS A 297 -15.24 -19.58 22.98
C CYS A 297 -14.32 -20.78 22.83
N SER A 298 -14.59 -21.87 23.55
CA SER A 298 -13.85 -23.12 23.42
C SER A 298 -13.94 -23.71 22.00
N VAL A 299 -15.10 -23.54 21.35
CA VAL A 299 -15.44 -24.07 20.02
C VAL A 299 -14.80 -23.26 18.89
N CYS A 300 -15.15 -21.98 18.75
CA CYS A 300 -14.70 -21.16 17.61
C CYS A 300 -13.55 -20.21 17.92
N LYS A 301 -13.00 -20.26 19.15
CA LYS A 301 -11.96 -19.35 19.67
C LYS A 301 -12.31 -17.85 19.63
N GLY A 302 -13.51 -17.50 19.21
CA GLY A 302 -14.03 -16.13 19.17
C GLY A 302 -14.28 -15.58 20.57
N LYS A 303 -14.24 -14.26 20.72
CA LYS A 303 -14.48 -13.60 22.01
C LYS A 303 -15.94 -13.72 22.44
N PHE A 304 -16.19 -13.86 23.74
CA PHE A 304 -17.53 -13.67 24.29
C PHE A 304 -17.84 -12.18 24.47
N VAL A 305 -19.10 -11.82 24.22
CA VAL A 305 -19.64 -10.46 24.39
C VAL A 305 -20.84 -10.50 25.34
N GLY A 306 -20.96 -9.50 26.20
CA GLY A 306 -22.13 -9.36 27.07
C GLY A 306 -23.39 -9.03 26.26
N LYS A 307 -24.51 -9.69 26.57
CA LYS A 307 -25.83 -9.48 25.99
C LYS A 307 -26.86 -9.39 27.11
N LYS A 308 -27.68 -8.33 27.07
CA LYS A 308 -28.90 -8.21 27.89
C LYS A 308 -30.05 -8.94 27.22
N ARG A 309 -30.87 -9.66 27.98
CA ARG A 309 -32.17 -10.16 27.52
C ARG A 309 -33.26 -9.15 27.91
N GLU A 310 -34.23 -8.94 27.02
CA GLU A 310 -35.32 -7.95 27.22
C GLU A 310 -36.17 -8.23 28.46
N SER A 311 -36.28 -9.49 28.88
CA SER A 311 -37.07 -9.92 30.05
C SER A 311 -36.47 -9.59 31.42
N GLY A 312 -35.34 -8.88 31.48
CA GLY A 312 -34.80 -8.28 32.71
C GLY A 312 -34.23 -9.23 33.77
N LYS A 313 -34.53 -10.54 33.70
CA LYS A 313 -34.14 -11.49 34.75
C LYS A 313 -32.66 -11.88 34.68
N ASP A 314 -32.10 -12.13 33.48
CA ASP A 314 -30.72 -12.63 33.36
C ASP A 314 -29.92 -11.93 32.25
N ASN A 315 -28.72 -11.43 32.59
CA ASN A 315 -27.71 -11.02 31.62
C ASN A 315 -26.90 -12.26 31.19
N ALA A 316 -26.26 -12.26 30.01
CA ALA A 316 -25.45 -13.41 29.59
C ALA A 316 -24.22 -12.99 28.77
N TYR A 317 -23.14 -13.77 28.89
CA TYR A 317 -22.08 -13.77 27.90
C TYR A 317 -22.47 -14.69 26.74
N VAL A 318 -22.45 -14.16 25.53
CA VAL A 318 -22.69 -14.93 24.31
C VAL A 318 -21.49 -14.87 23.38
N CYS A 319 -21.19 -15.97 22.70
CA CYS A 319 -20.12 -15.98 21.72
C CYS A 319 -20.42 -14.95 20.60
N ASN A 320 -19.41 -14.17 20.20
CA ASN A 320 -19.56 -13.16 19.15
C ASN A 320 -19.95 -13.78 17.79
N SER A 321 -19.69 -15.07 17.59
CA SER A 321 -20.14 -15.83 16.41
C SER A 321 -21.67 -15.82 16.24
N LYS A 322 -22.46 -15.68 17.31
CA LYS A 322 -23.93 -15.52 17.22
C LYS A 322 -24.39 -14.30 16.41
N ARG A 323 -23.53 -13.32 16.15
CA ARG A 323 -23.85 -12.15 15.30
C ARG A 323 -23.62 -12.40 13.81
N TYR A 324 -22.90 -13.47 13.48
CA TYR A 324 -22.53 -13.84 12.13
C TYR A 324 -23.00 -15.29 11.91
N GLU A 325 -22.11 -16.27 12.06
CA GLU A 325 -22.39 -17.69 11.88
C GLU A 325 -22.28 -18.44 13.22
N PHE A 326 -23.39 -18.98 13.72
CA PHE A 326 -23.48 -19.49 15.09
C PHE A 326 -22.69 -20.79 15.26
N CYS A 327 -21.63 -20.76 16.07
CA CYS A 327 -20.77 -21.92 16.33
C CYS A 327 -21.35 -22.97 17.31
N GLY A 328 -22.65 -22.95 17.60
CA GLY A 328 -23.30 -23.90 18.51
C GLY A 328 -23.05 -23.67 20.02
N ASN A 329 -22.10 -22.82 20.41
CA ASN A 329 -21.77 -22.63 21.83
C ASN A 329 -22.89 -21.91 22.61
N ARG A 330 -23.30 -22.48 23.74
CA ARG A 330 -24.32 -21.90 24.64
C ARG A 330 -23.78 -20.64 25.33
N GLY A 331 -24.71 -19.75 25.68
CA GLY A 331 -24.36 -18.54 26.43
C GLY A 331 -24.15 -18.88 27.90
N ILE A 332 -23.30 -18.13 28.59
CA ILE A 332 -23.10 -18.24 30.03
C ILE A 332 -23.98 -17.18 30.68
N SER A 333 -25.00 -17.59 31.44
CA SER A 333 -25.86 -16.67 32.18
C SER A 333 -25.09 -16.03 33.33
N VAL A 334 -25.41 -14.77 33.61
CA VAL A 334 -24.84 -13.95 34.68
C VAL A 334 -26.00 -13.53 35.56
N TYR A 335 -26.08 -14.15 36.73
CA TYR A 335 -26.95 -13.75 37.83
C TYR A 335 -26.16 -12.77 38.69
N TYR A 336 -26.59 -11.52 38.75
CA TYR A 336 -26.17 -10.64 39.84
C TYR A 336 -27.17 -10.90 40.96
N GLY A 337 -26.73 -11.52 42.05
CA GLY A 337 -27.58 -11.65 43.23
C GLY A 337 -28.02 -10.27 43.69
N ASP A 338 -29.29 -10.11 44.04
CA ASP A 338 -29.74 -8.95 44.78
C ASP A 338 -28.91 -8.84 46.07
N SER A 339 -28.61 -7.61 46.48
CA SER A 339 -27.57 -7.24 47.46
C SER A 339 -27.72 -7.81 48.89
N ASP A 340 -28.64 -8.73 49.14
CA ASP A 340 -28.93 -9.28 50.47
C ASP A 340 -28.63 -10.77 50.66
N HIS A 341 -28.05 -11.47 49.67
CA HIS A 341 -27.59 -12.86 49.89
C HIS A 341 -26.21 -13.16 49.30
N PRO A 342 -25.27 -13.71 50.09
CA PRO A 342 -23.96 -14.09 49.60
C PRO A 342 -24.06 -15.27 48.62
N ILE A 343 -23.29 -15.17 47.54
CA ILE A 343 -23.24 -16.15 46.45
C ILE A 343 -22.68 -17.48 46.98
N SER A 344 -23.54 -18.48 47.20
CA SER A 344 -23.12 -19.88 47.32
C SER A 344 -22.91 -20.46 45.92
N GLY A 345 -21.68 -20.40 45.43
CA GLY A 345 -21.30 -21.03 44.16
C GLY A 345 -21.19 -22.54 44.31
N GLN A 346 -22.21 -23.30 43.89
CA GLN A 346 -22.01 -24.69 43.47
C GLN A 346 -21.51 -24.69 42.03
N ILE A 347 -20.23 -25.03 41.86
CA ILE A 347 -19.67 -25.43 40.57
C ILE A 347 -20.06 -26.90 40.40
N ASP A 348 -20.93 -27.19 39.46
CA ASP A 348 -21.28 -28.56 39.09
C ASP A 348 -20.13 -29.15 38.22
N PRO A 349 -19.37 -30.15 38.71
CA PRO A 349 -18.24 -30.70 37.98
C PRO A 349 -18.75 -31.85 37.12
N GLY A 350 -19.22 -31.54 35.90
CA GLY A 350 -19.71 -32.61 35.04
C GLY A 350 -19.98 -32.19 33.61
N VAL A 351 -18.93 -31.99 32.81
CA VAL A 351 -18.87 -32.49 31.43
C VAL A 351 -17.40 -32.70 31.08
N SER A 352 -17.01 -33.98 30.99
CA SER A 352 -15.76 -34.50 30.44
C SER A 352 -15.65 -34.30 28.92
#